data_AF-M5BZ01-F1
#
_entry.id   AF-M5BZ01-F1
#
_cell.length_a   1.000
_cell.length_b   1.000
_cell.length_c   1.000
_cell.angle_alpha   90.00
_cell.angle_beta   90.00
_cell.angle_gamma   90.00
#
_symmetry.space_group_name_H-M   'P 1'
#
loop_
_entity.id
_entity.type
_entity.pdbx_description
1 polymer ?
#
loop_
_entity_poly.entity_id
_entity_poly.type
_entity_poly.pdbx_seq_one_letter_code
_entity_poly.pdbx_strand_id
1 'polypeptide(L)'
;MWEVKTVSTDEALIGFATACAAAGPSGCALASKGSTTENVLQSVRDLIDAAYDYKRKAGPSAEIGSAAVRSTLYGGLYWPTQWPQLAETGAKYIETLRNASLLSNSTHKRSLAPPLFDINRRQTSSNGTTDGDPSRDYSFQGVTCADAADAGGVTTKDVFDYLVKVTREVSPMFGPQWIDGGLYCHRWPVRAVERYAGPWNKSLLILFL
;
A
#
# COMPACT_ATOMS: atom_id res chain seq x y z
N MET A 1 13.46 -2.99 -10.43
CA MET A 1 13.54 -2.96 -8.95
C MET A 1 12.16 -2.85 -8.28
N TRP A 2 11.21 -2.12 -8.86
CA TRP A 2 9.93 -1.86 -8.19
C TRP A 2 8.94 -3.03 -8.27
N GLU A 3 8.94 -3.80 -9.36
CA GLU A 3 8.19 -5.07 -9.46
C GLU A 3 8.57 -6.05 -8.34
N VAL A 4 9.87 -6.15 -8.02
CA VAL A 4 10.40 -7.04 -6.97
C VAL A 4 9.83 -6.69 -5.59
N LYS A 5 9.69 -5.38 -5.29
CA LYS A 5 9.14 -4.94 -4.00
C LYS A 5 7.66 -5.31 -3.86
N THR A 6 6.87 -5.12 -4.92
CA THR A 6 5.44 -5.49 -4.89
C THR A 6 5.25 -7.01 -4.81
N VAL A 7 6.07 -7.80 -5.52
CA VAL A 7 6.06 -9.27 -5.42
C VAL A 7 6.38 -9.73 -3.99
N SER A 8 7.44 -9.18 -3.38
CA SER A 8 7.80 -9.51 -1.99
C SER A 8 6.70 -9.15 -1.00
N THR A 9 5.94 -8.08 -1.26
CA THR A 9 4.79 -7.70 -0.42
C THR A 9 3.62 -8.68 -0.57
N ASP A 10 3.36 -9.15 -1.80
CA ASP A 10 2.37 -10.21 -2.04
C ASP A 10 2.77 -11.52 -1.36
N GLU A 11 4.06 -11.89 -1.40
CA GLU A 11 4.59 -13.05 -0.67
C GLU A 11 4.41 -12.90 0.85
N ALA A 12 4.67 -11.72 1.41
CA ALA A 12 4.42 -11.44 2.82
C ALA A 12 2.93 -11.58 3.17
N LEU A 13 2.02 -11.12 2.31
CA LEU A 13 0.57 -11.30 2.49
C LEU A 13 0.17 -12.78 2.47
N ILE A 14 0.76 -13.58 1.59
CA ILE A 14 0.55 -15.04 1.54
C ILE A 14 1.07 -15.70 2.82
N GLY A 15 2.25 -15.27 3.31
CA GLY A 15 2.82 -15.72 4.58
C GLY A 15 1.89 -15.41 5.77
N PHE A 16 1.39 -14.18 5.84
CA PHE A 16 0.40 -13.77 6.82
C PHE A 16 -0.86 -14.63 6.77
N ALA A 17 -1.45 -14.80 5.58
CA ALA A 17 -2.67 -15.59 5.40
C ALA A 17 -2.48 -17.06 5.78
N THR A 18 -1.31 -17.63 5.47
CA THR A 18 -0.96 -19.01 5.82
C THR A 18 -0.82 -19.18 7.33
N ALA A 19 -0.09 -18.27 7.99
CA ALA A 19 0.06 -18.29 9.43
C ALA A 19 -1.28 -18.07 10.15
N CYS A 20 -2.09 -17.14 9.66
CA CYS A 20 -3.43 -16.87 10.17
C CYS A 20 -4.35 -18.10 10.08
N ALA A 21 -4.37 -18.77 8.93
CA ALA A 21 -5.16 -19.98 8.73
C ALA A 21 -4.70 -21.11 9.67
N ALA A 22 -3.39 -21.32 9.81
CA ALA A 22 -2.82 -22.33 10.69
C ALA A 22 -3.10 -22.06 12.18
N ALA A 23 -3.08 -20.79 12.59
CA ALA A 23 -3.38 -20.38 13.96
C ALA A 23 -4.87 -20.57 14.33
N GLY A 24 -5.76 -20.57 13.33
CA GLY A 24 -7.20 -20.71 13.52
C GLY A 24 -7.83 -19.54 14.30
N PRO A 25 -9.11 -19.65 14.67
CA PRO A 25 -9.86 -18.55 15.30
C PRO A 25 -9.30 -18.12 16.67
N SER A 26 -8.52 -18.98 17.34
CA SER A 26 -7.87 -18.64 18.61
C SER A 26 -6.64 -17.74 18.47
N GLY A 27 -5.98 -17.75 17.31
CA GLY A 27 -4.74 -16.98 17.09
C GLY A 27 -4.83 -15.98 15.94
N CYS A 28 -5.91 -16.00 15.16
CA CYS A 28 -6.15 -15.03 14.11
C CYS A 28 -7.63 -14.68 13.98
N ALA A 29 -7.97 -13.40 14.16
CA ALA A 29 -9.35 -12.92 14.08
C ALA A 29 -9.98 -12.99 12.68
N LEU A 30 -9.17 -13.16 11.62
CA LEU A 30 -9.64 -13.38 10.25
C LEU A 30 -9.87 -14.86 9.91
N ALA A 31 -9.44 -15.78 10.77
CA ALA A 31 -9.60 -17.21 10.55
C ALA A 31 -10.84 -17.75 11.28
N SER A 32 -11.60 -18.58 10.59
CA SER A 32 -12.60 -19.49 11.16
C SER A 32 -12.05 -20.91 11.31
N LYS A 33 -12.73 -21.78 12.06
CA LYS A 33 -12.34 -23.19 12.19
C LYS A 33 -12.26 -23.86 10.83
N GLY A 34 -11.09 -24.43 10.50
CA GLY A 34 -10.83 -25.08 9.21
C GLY A 34 -10.57 -24.11 8.06
N SER A 35 -10.26 -22.84 8.33
CA SER A 35 -9.87 -21.90 7.27
C SER A 35 -8.60 -22.34 6.58
N THR A 36 -8.57 -22.15 5.26
CA THR A 36 -7.37 -22.28 4.43
C THR A 36 -6.73 -20.92 4.19
N THR A 37 -5.49 -20.90 3.72
CA THR A 37 -4.83 -19.67 3.25
C THR A 37 -5.71 -18.89 2.27
N GLU A 38 -6.37 -19.58 1.33
CA GLU A 38 -7.21 -18.94 0.32
C GLU A 38 -8.47 -18.30 0.95
N ASN A 39 -9.05 -18.90 2.00
CA ASN A 39 -10.19 -18.27 2.68
C ASN A 39 -9.79 -16.93 3.33
N VAL A 40 -8.60 -16.84 3.92
CA VAL A 40 -8.09 -15.61 4.53
C VAL A 40 -7.77 -14.57 3.45
N LEU A 41 -7.09 -14.98 2.37
CA LEU A 41 -6.80 -14.09 1.24
C LEU A 41 -8.09 -13.55 0.60
N GLN A 42 -9.09 -14.40 0.41
CA GLN A 42 -10.39 -13.98 -0.13
C GLN A 42 -11.08 -12.98 0.79
N SER A 43 -11.07 -13.20 2.11
CA SER A 43 -11.63 -12.26 3.09
C SER A 43 -10.96 -10.88 3.00
N VAL A 44 -9.64 -10.85 2.76
CA VAL A 44 -8.90 -9.59 2.56
C VAL A 44 -9.30 -8.90 1.25
N ARG A 45 -9.48 -9.66 0.16
CA ARG A 45 -9.94 -9.10 -1.14
C ARG A 45 -11.36 -8.55 -1.03
N ASP A 46 -12.27 -9.30 -0.40
CA ASP A 46 -13.66 -8.87 -0.18
C ASP A 46 -13.73 -7.62 0.68
N LEU A 47 -12.89 -7.53 1.72
CA LEU A 47 -12.76 -6.33 2.55
C LEU A 47 -12.33 -5.10 1.72
N ILE A 48 -11.34 -5.26 0.85
CA ILE A 48 -10.85 -4.18 -0.01
C ILE A 48 -11.94 -3.69 -0.97
N ASP A 49 -12.68 -4.61 -1.59
CA ASP A 49 -13.74 -4.29 -2.53
C ASP A 49 -14.92 -3.61 -1.80
N ALA A 50 -15.32 -4.11 -0.63
CA ALA A 50 -16.35 -3.48 0.19
C ALA A 50 -15.95 -2.08 0.68
N ALA A 51 -14.68 -1.87 1.04
CA ALA A 51 -14.17 -0.56 1.44
C ALA A 51 -14.15 0.44 0.26
N TYR A 52 -13.94 -0.05 -0.97
CA TYR A 52 -14.05 0.76 -2.17
C TYR A 52 -15.50 1.23 -2.39
N ASP A 53 -16.45 0.31 -2.32
CA ASP A 53 -17.86 0.64 -2.50
C ASP A 53 -18.43 1.49 -1.36
N TYR A 54 -17.96 1.27 -0.13
CA TYR A 54 -18.27 2.13 1.01
C TYR A 54 -17.88 3.59 0.73
N LYS A 55 -16.62 3.81 0.33
CA LYS A 55 -16.14 5.16 0.04
C LYS A 55 -16.89 5.81 -1.11
N ARG A 56 -17.32 5.04 -2.12
CA ARG A 56 -18.17 5.56 -3.21
C ARG A 56 -19.55 6.01 -2.74
N LYS A 57 -20.16 5.29 -1.79
CA LYS A 57 -21.50 5.59 -1.26
C LYS A 57 -21.48 6.70 -0.22
N ALA A 58 -20.55 6.65 0.73
CA ALA A 58 -20.46 7.59 1.83
C ALA A 58 -19.67 8.86 1.47
N GLY A 59 -18.89 8.85 0.39
CA GLY A 59 -18.14 10.02 -0.06
C GLY A 59 -16.98 10.38 0.89
N PRO A 60 -16.64 11.67 1.04
CA PRO A 60 -15.47 12.11 1.82
C PRO A 60 -15.51 11.77 3.31
N SER A 61 -16.68 11.48 3.88
CA SER A 61 -16.82 11.09 5.29
C SER A 61 -16.54 9.60 5.55
N ALA A 62 -16.24 8.82 4.49
CA ALA A 62 -15.89 7.41 4.61
C ALA A 62 -14.53 7.22 5.29
N GLU A 63 -14.54 6.78 6.55
CA GLU A 63 -13.31 6.54 7.32
C GLU A 63 -12.53 5.31 6.83
N ILE A 64 -13.22 4.30 6.26
CA ILE A 64 -12.62 3.04 5.80
C ILE A 64 -12.65 2.97 4.27
N GLY A 65 -11.62 3.52 3.63
CA GLY A 65 -11.41 3.41 2.18
C GLY A 65 -10.54 2.22 1.79
N SER A 66 -10.65 1.75 0.54
CA SER A 66 -9.81 0.67 0.01
C SER A 66 -8.31 1.00 0.00
N ALA A 67 -7.94 2.29 -0.07
CA ALA A 67 -6.57 2.76 0.10
C ALA A 67 -6.10 2.68 1.56
N ALA A 68 -6.98 2.96 2.52
CA ALA A 68 -6.68 2.83 3.95
C ALA A 68 -6.46 1.36 4.32
N VAL A 69 -7.33 0.45 3.85
CA VAL A 69 -7.17 -1.00 4.07
C VAL A 69 -5.82 -1.51 3.52
N ARG A 70 -5.47 -1.15 2.28
CA ARG A 70 -4.16 -1.51 1.71
C ARG A 70 -2.99 -0.96 2.51
N SER A 71 -3.09 0.28 2.97
CA SER A 71 -2.04 0.93 3.77
C SER A 71 -1.85 0.23 5.12
N THR A 72 -2.95 -0.13 5.79
CA THR A 72 -2.93 -0.90 7.04
C THR A 72 -2.29 -2.26 6.83
N LEU A 73 -2.65 -2.98 5.76
CA LEU A 73 -2.04 -4.26 5.41
C LEU A 73 -0.54 -4.09 5.16
N TYR A 74 -0.15 -3.17 4.29
CA TYR A 74 1.24 -2.94 3.94
C TYR A 74 2.12 -2.66 5.17
N GLY A 75 1.69 -1.75 6.05
CA GLY A 75 2.43 -1.45 7.27
C GLY A 75 2.46 -2.62 8.26
N GLY A 76 1.35 -3.33 8.42
CA GLY A 76 1.26 -4.46 9.35
C GLY A 76 2.05 -5.70 8.90
N LEU A 77 2.22 -5.90 7.59
CA LEU A 77 2.98 -7.04 7.05
C LEU A 77 4.48 -6.97 7.38
N TYR A 78 5.00 -5.78 7.69
CA TYR A 78 6.41 -5.59 8.03
C TYR A 78 6.81 -6.25 9.35
N TRP A 79 5.88 -6.40 10.31
CA TRP A 79 6.16 -6.92 11.65
C TRP A 79 5.38 -8.21 11.92
N PRO A 80 5.96 -9.41 11.67
CA PRO A 80 5.30 -10.69 11.91
C PRO A 80 4.79 -10.90 13.34
N THR A 81 5.47 -10.31 14.32
CA THR A 81 5.05 -10.34 15.73
C THR A 81 3.75 -9.56 16.00
N GLN A 82 3.33 -8.69 15.08
CA GLN A 82 2.11 -7.89 15.17
C GLN A 82 0.97 -8.40 14.27
N TRP A 83 1.15 -9.55 13.61
CA TRP A 83 0.14 -10.12 12.73
C TRP A 83 -1.20 -10.45 13.42
N PRO A 84 -1.26 -10.89 14.69
CA PRO A 84 -2.54 -11.03 15.39
C PRO A 84 -3.32 -9.70 15.46
N GLN A 85 -2.64 -8.60 15.78
CA GLN A 85 -3.25 -7.26 15.85
C GLN A 85 -3.68 -6.74 14.47
N LEU A 86 -2.92 -7.08 13.42
CA LEU A 86 -3.32 -6.80 12.05
C LEU A 86 -4.63 -7.54 11.70
N ALA A 87 -4.74 -8.81 12.07
CA ALA A 87 -5.94 -9.60 11.85
C ALA A 87 -7.15 -9.05 12.62
N GLU A 88 -6.97 -8.62 13.88
CA GLU A 88 -8.02 -7.97 14.67
C GLU A 88 -8.51 -6.67 14.02
N THR A 89 -7.58 -5.84 13.53
CA THR A 89 -7.92 -4.61 12.79
C THR A 89 -8.74 -4.93 11.54
N GLY A 90 -8.32 -5.95 10.77
CA GLY A 90 -9.07 -6.42 9.60
C GLY A 90 -10.49 -6.90 9.97
N ALA A 91 -10.63 -7.67 11.04
CA ALA A 91 -11.93 -8.14 11.51
C ALA A 91 -12.86 -7.00 11.93
N LYS A 92 -12.32 -5.95 12.59
CA LYS A 92 -13.08 -4.73 12.93
C LYS A 92 -13.57 -4.00 11.69
N TYR A 93 -12.74 -3.88 10.66
CA TYR A 93 -13.17 -3.29 9.38
C TYR A 93 -14.27 -4.11 8.71
N ILE A 94 -14.13 -5.44 8.72
CA ILE A 94 -15.17 -6.35 8.21
C ILE A 94 -16.48 -6.13 8.97
N GLU A 95 -16.46 -6.07 10.30
CA GLU A 95 -17.67 -5.83 11.10
C GLU A 95 -18.31 -4.46 10.77
N THR A 96 -17.49 -3.41 10.70
CA THR A 96 -17.95 -2.05 10.38
C THR A 96 -18.65 -2.01 9.01
N LEU A 97 -18.04 -2.63 7.99
CA LEU A 97 -18.60 -2.63 6.63
C LEU A 97 -19.82 -3.57 6.51
N ARG A 98 -19.90 -4.62 7.33
CA ARG A 98 -21.09 -5.47 7.40
C ARG A 98 -22.27 -4.70 8.00
N ASN A 99 -22.04 -3.90 9.03
CA ASN A 99 -23.07 -3.02 9.61
C ASN A 99 -23.52 -1.96 8.60
N ALA A 100 -22.63 -1.51 7.71
CA ALA A 100 -22.97 -0.67 6.57
C ALA A 100 -23.69 -1.44 5.42
N SER A 101 -23.95 -2.74 5.58
CA SER A 101 -24.57 -3.66 4.60
C SER A 101 -23.80 -3.83 3.29
N LEU A 102 -22.46 -3.70 3.31
CA LEU A 102 -21.62 -3.76 2.11
C LEU A 102 -20.93 -5.11 1.87
N LEU A 103 -20.99 -6.02 2.85
CA LEU A 103 -20.39 -7.35 2.77
C LEU A 103 -21.42 -8.47 2.52
N SER A 104 -22.68 -8.13 2.27
CA SER A 104 -23.73 -9.09 1.92
C SER A 104 -23.85 -9.16 0.39
N ASN A 105 -23.32 -10.22 -0.23
CA ASN A 105 -23.31 -10.53 -1.68
C ASN A 105 -22.21 -9.89 -2.57
N SER A 106 -20.92 -10.05 -2.29
CA SER A 106 -19.86 -9.66 -3.25
C SER A 106 -19.73 -10.63 -4.43
N THR A 107 -20.64 -10.52 -5.41
CA THR A 107 -20.35 -10.85 -6.82
C THR A 107 -20.42 -9.59 -7.67
N HIS A 108 -19.63 -8.58 -7.33
CA HIS A 108 -19.49 -7.40 -8.17
C HIS A 108 -18.26 -7.53 -9.06
N LYS A 109 -18.51 -7.81 -10.35
CA LYS A 109 -17.51 -7.61 -11.40
C LYS A 109 -17.00 -6.17 -11.29
N ARG A 110 -15.68 -6.04 -11.13
CA ARG A 110 -14.96 -4.76 -11.08
C ARG A 110 -15.33 -3.91 -12.30
N SER A 111 -16.28 -3.00 -12.15
CA SER A 111 -16.65 -2.05 -13.20
C SER A 111 -15.59 -0.98 -13.28
N LEU A 112 -15.07 -0.72 -14.48
CA LEU A 112 -14.18 0.40 -14.77
C LEU A 112 -15.01 1.70 -14.75
N ALA A 113 -15.31 2.20 -13.55
CA ALA A 113 -15.84 3.53 -13.35
C ALA A 113 -14.68 4.57 -13.44
N PRO A 114 -14.96 5.82 -13.85
CA PRO A 114 -13.94 6.84 -14.02
C PRO A 114 -13.13 7.08 -12.74
N PRO A 115 -11.85 7.45 -12.85
CA PRO A 115 -10.96 7.47 -11.71
C PRO A 115 -11.33 8.61 -10.76
N LEU A 116 -11.82 8.26 -9.57
CA LEU A 116 -11.82 9.14 -8.41
C LEU A 116 -10.42 9.04 -7.78
N PHE A 117 -9.47 9.79 -8.33
CA PHE A 117 -8.21 10.03 -7.64
C PHE A 117 -8.51 10.88 -6.40
N ASP A 118 -8.64 10.23 -5.25
CA ASP A 118 -8.57 10.91 -3.96
C ASP A 118 -7.22 10.54 -3.33
N ILE A 119 -6.18 11.22 -3.81
CA ILE A 119 -4.90 11.29 -3.11
C ILE A 119 -5.18 12.11 -1.87
N ASN A 120 -5.59 11.44 -0.80
CA ASN A 120 -5.81 11.95 0.55
C ASN A 120 -5.79 13.49 0.60
N ARG A 121 -6.94 14.14 0.43
CA ARG A 121 -7.12 15.47 0.99
C ARG A 121 -6.84 15.32 2.49
N ARG A 122 -5.66 15.79 2.94
CA ARG A 122 -5.42 16.04 4.36
C ARG A 122 -6.54 16.97 4.82
N GLN A 123 -7.55 16.43 5.48
CA GLN A 123 -8.37 17.22 6.38
C GLN A 123 -7.44 17.59 7.55
N THR A 124 -6.75 18.71 7.38
CA THR A 124 -6.43 19.58 8.50
C THR A 124 -7.24 20.84 8.30
N SER A 125 -8.57 20.72 8.42
CA SER A 125 -9.41 21.85 8.82
C SER A 125 -9.37 21.94 10.34
N SER A 126 -8.17 22.04 10.91
CA SER A 126 -8.02 22.74 12.17
C SER A 126 -8.21 24.22 11.83
N ASN A 127 -9.38 24.77 12.12
CA ASN A 127 -9.61 26.21 12.24
C ASN A 127 -8.84 26.78 13.45
N GLY A 128 -7.55 26.44 13.55
CA GLY A 128 -6.62 26.96 14.52
C GLY A 128 -5.56 27.72 13.74
N THR A 129 -5.69 29.05 13.71
CA THR A 129 -4.58 29.95 13.41
C THR A 129 -3.55 29.78 14.52
N THR A 130 -2.73 28.74 14.44
CA THR A 130 -1.51 28.61 15.24
C THR A 130 -0.34 28.80 14.30
N ASP A 131 0.48 29.81 14.56
CA ASP A 131 1.71 30.21 13.86
C ASP A 131 2.82 29.12 13.90
N GLY A 132 2.47 27.88 13.65
CA GLY A 132 3.33 26.72 13.82
C GLY A 132 2.85 25.52 13.02
N ASP A 133 2.49 25.71 11.74
CA ASP A 133 2.44 24.59 10.80
C ASP A 133 3.88 24.09 10.60
N PRO A 134 4.29 22.96 11.19
CA PRO A 134 5.66 22.50 11.06
C PRO A 134 5.95 22.22 9.59
N SER A 135 7.11 22.68 9.10
CA SER A 135 7.58 22.37 7.76
C SER A 135 7.43 20.88 7.47
N ARG A 136 6.83 20.55 6.33
CA ARG A 136 6.65 19.15 5.93
C ARG A 136 8.01 18.48 5.75
N ASP A 137 8.17 17.30 6.33
CA ASP A 137 9.34 16.46 6.13
C ASP A 137 9.31 15.88 4.71
N TYR A 138 10.31 16.24 3.91
CA TYR A 138 10.55 15.70 2.56
C TYR A 138 11.89 14.95 2.48
N SER A 139 12.49 14.60 3.61
CA SER A 139 13.78 13.91 3.66
C SER A 139 13.73 12.58 2.90
N PHE A 140 12.65 11.81 3.06
CA PHE A 140 12.45 10.55 2.35
C PHE A 140 12.45 10.74 0.82
N GLN A 141 11.65 11.69 0.30
CA GLN A 141 11.57 12.00 -1.13
C GLN A 141 12.90 12.55 -1.64
N GLY A 142 13.52 13.45 -0.86
CA GLY A 142 14.76 14.13 -1.20
C GLY A 142 15.93 13.15 -1.35
N VAL A 143 16.13 12.29 -0.35
CA VAL A 143 17.17 11.25 -0.38
C VAL A 143 16.86 10.23 -1.48
N THR A 144 15.64 9.68 -1.51
CA THR A 144 15.27 8.64 -2.49
C THR A 144 15.46 9.10 -3.93
N CYS A 145 15.08 10.34 -4.26
CA CYS A 145 15.23 10.86 -5.61
C CYS A 145 16.62 11.39 -5.93
N ALA A 146 17.36 11.90 -4.95
CA ALA A 146 18.76 12.25 -5.16
C ALA A 146 19.60 11.00 -5.49
N ASP A 147 19.30 9.87 -4.85
CA ASP A 147 19.98 8.58 -5.07
C ASP A 147 19.40 7.77 -6.25
N ALA A 148 18.27 8.20 -6.82
CA ALA A 148 17.69 7.55 -7.98
C ALA A 148 18.57 7.74 -9.22
N ALA A 149 18.48 6.80 -10.17
CA ALA A 149 19.05 7.02 -11.49
C ALA A 149 18.41 8.26 -12.16
N ASP A 150 19.18 8.92 -13.03
CA ASP A 150 18.59 9.93 -13.91
C ASP A 150 17.55 9.24 -14.79
N ALA A 151 16.35 9.80 -14.82
CA ALA A 151 15.25 9.27 -15.60
C ALA A 151 15.33 9.72 -17.07
N GLY A 152 16.20 10.68 -17.41
CA GLY A 152 16.36 11.20 -18.75
C GLY A 152 15.05 11.71 -19.33
N GLY A 153 14.66 11.18 -20.50
CA GLY A 153 13.45 11.57 -21.22
C GLY A 153 12.14 10.93 -20.72
N VAL A 154 12.14 10.22 -19.59
CA VAL A 154 10.94 9.56 -19.06
C VAL A 154 9.85 10.61 -18.75
N THR A 155 8.69 10.43 -19.36
CA THR A 155 7.54 11.31 -19.17
C THR A 155 6.67 10.82 -18.02
N THR A 156 5.80 11.71 -17.51
CA THR A 156 4.79 11.33 -16.52
C THR A 156 3.80 10.30 -17.07
N LYS A 157 3.57 10.29 -18.38
CA LYS A 157 2.76 9.25 -19.03
C LYS A 157 3.43 7.88 -18.91
N ASP A 158 4.72 7.79 -19.19
CA ASP A 158 5.46 6.52 -19.11
C ASP A 158 5.42 5.95 -17.68
N VAL A 159 5.56 6.83 -16.69
CA VAL A 159 5.43 6.48 -15.26
C VAL A 159 4.03 5.96 -14.93
N PHE A 160 2.98 6.61 -15.45
CA PHE A 160 1.61 6.17 -15.21
C PHE A 160 1.29 4.85 -15.92
N ASP A 161 1.72 4.68 -17.16
CA ASP A 161 1.57 3.44 -17.92
C ASP A 161 2.28 2.28 -17.20
N TYR A 162 3.48 2.53 -16.66
CA TYR A 162 4.20 1.57 -15.82
C TYR A 162 3.43 1.22 -14.54
N LEU A 163 2.89 2.20 -13.81
CA LEU A 163 2.08 1.96 -12.61
C LEU A 163 0.86 1.09 -12.92
N VAL A 164 0.17 1.37 -14.03
CA VAL A 164 -0.99 0.59 -14.49
C VAL A 164 -0.57 -0.84 -14.83
N LYS A 165 0.56 -1.01 -15.52
CA LYS A 165 1.11 -2.33 -15.84
C LYS A 165 1.40 -3.14 -14.57
N VAL A 166 2.18 -2.57 -13.63
CA VAL A 166 2.52 -3.24 -12.35
C VAL A 166 1.26 -3.60 -11.57
N THR A 167 0.30 -2.69 -11.50
CA THR A 167 -0.98 -2.93 -10.82
C THR A 167 -1.77 -4.07 -11.45
N ARG A 168 -1.73 -4.23 -12.78
CA ARG A 168 -2.55 -5.25 -13.46
C ARG A 168 -1.86 -6.60 -13.56
N GLU A 169 -0.56 -6.60 -13.79
CA GLU A 169 0.19 -7.78 -14.21
C GLU A 169 1.09 -8.34 -13.10
N VAL A 170 1.49 -7.51 -12.13
CA VAL A 170 2.44 -7.91 -11.09
C VAL A 170 1.76 -8.05 -9.73
N SER A 171 1.16 -6.97 -9.23
CA SER A 171 0.51 -6.95 -7.92
C SER A 171 -0.78 -6.11 -7.94
N PRO A 172 -1.94 -6.76 -8.17
CA PRO A 172 -3.23 -6.11 -8.03
C PRO A 172 -3.53 -5.61 -6.61
N MET A 173 -2.87 -6.20 -5.61
CA MET A 173 -3.05 -5.84 -4.21
C MET A 173 -2.31 -4.56 -3.85
N PHE A 174 -1.01 -4.49 -4.13
CA PHE A 174 -0.14 -3.41 -3.63
C PHE A 174 0.37 -2.46 -4.72
N GLY A 175 0.24 -2.81 -6.01
CA GLY A 175 0.59 -1.94 -7.13
C GLY A 175 0.01 -0.52 -7.04
N PRO A 176 -1.29 -0.33 -6.73
CA PRO A 176 -1.89 1.00 -6.62
C PRO A 176 -1.31 1.90 -5.53
N GLN A 177 -0.72 1.32 -4.48
CA GLN A 177 -0.17 2.07 -3.35
C GLN A 177 1.28 2.51 -3.61
N TRP A 178 1.94 1.92 -4.59
CA TRP A 178 3.40 2.01 -4.73
C TRP A 178 3.94 3.29 -5.38
N ILE A 179 3.15 4.37 -5.37
CA ILE A 179 3.53 5.68 -5.93
C ILE A 179 4.67 6.32 -5.13
N ASP A 180 4.70 6.10 -3.80
CA ASP A 180 5.72 6.70 -2.93
C ASP A 180 7.10 6.02 -3.04
N GLY A 181 7.23 4.95 -3.84
CA GLY A 181 8.49 4.24 -4.07
C GLY A 181 9.47 4.93 -5.02
N GLY A 182 9.25 6.22 -5.35
CA GLY A 182 10.11 7.00 -6.24
C GLY A 182 9.58 7.21 -7.66
N LEU A 183 8.31 6.91 -7.94
CA LEU A 183 7.70 7.17 -9.27
C LEU A 183 7.73 8.67 -9.63
N TYR A 184 7.77 9.56 -8.64
CA TYR A 184 7.93 11.01 -8.82
C TYR A 184 9.37 11.45 -9.12
N CYS A 185 10.38 10.59 -8.96
CA CYS A 185 11.78 10.99 -9.11
C CYS A 185 12.18 11.38 -10.53
N HIS A 186 11.39 11.01 -11.55
CA HIS A 186 11.60 11.44 -12.93
C HIS A 186 11.51 12.97 -13.12
N ARG A 187 10.87 13.70 -12.20
CA ARG A 187 10.84 15.16 -12.19
C ARG A 187 11.79 15.79 -11.17
N TRP A 188 12.55 14.98 -10.43
CA TRP A 188 13.44 15.51 -9.41
C TRP A 188 14.63 16.21 -10.09
N PRO A 189 14.95 17.48 -9.76
CA PRO A 189 15.89 18.28 -10.55
C PRO A 189 17.36 18.02 -10.24
N VAL A 190 17.67 17.38 -9.11
CA VAL A 190 19.05 17.22 -8.62
C VAL A 190 19.37 15.74 -8.38
N ARG A 191 20.65 15.38 -8.43
CA ARG A 191 21.15 14.04 -8.12
C ARG A 191 22.32 14.13 -7.15
N ALA A 192 22.47 13.14 -6.29
CA ALA A 192 23.62 13.03 -5.41
C ALA A 192 24.89 12.78 -6.24
N VAL A 193 25.97 13.49 -5.93
CA VAL A 193 27.27 13.33 -6.60
C VAL A 193 27.87 11.95 -6.27
N GLU A 194 27.72 11.51 -5.02
CA GLU A 194 28.32 10.27 -4.48
C GLU A 194 27.32 9.10 -4.47
N ARG A 195 26.58 8.91 -5.55
CA ARG A 195 25.62 7.81 -5.63
C ARG A 195 26.34 6.47 -5.84
N TYR A 196 26.08 5.51 -4.97
CA TYR A 196 26.50 4.13 -5.21
C TYR A 196 25.69 3.50 -6.36
N ALA A 197 26.33 3.30 -7.51
CA ALA A 197 25.72 2.68 -8.68
C ALA A 197 26.02 1.17 -8.81
N GLY A 198 26.66 0.58 -7.80
CA GLY A 198 27.18 -0.79 -7.83
C GLY A 198 28.68 -0.87 -8.13
N PRO A 199 29.24 -2.09 -8.29
CA PRO A 199 28.55 -3.38 -8.41
C PRO A 199 28.06 -3.94 -7.06
N TRP A 200 26.77 -4.32 -7.01
CA TRP A 200 26.10 -4.87 -5.81
C TRP A 200 26.65 -6.21 -5.30
N ASN A 201 27.59 -6.82 -6.03
CA ASN A 201 28.20 -8.12 -5.72
C ASN A 201 29.70 -8.00 -5.34
N LYS A 202 30.16 -6.83 -4.87
CA LYS A 202 31.51 -6.64 -4.33
C LYS A 202 31.49 -5.77 -3.08
N SER A 203 32.41 -6.03 -2.16
CA SER A 203 32.70 -5.15 -1.02
C SER A 203 33.53 -3.95 -1.50
N LEU A 204 33.10 -2.74 -1.20
CA LEU A 204 33.84 -1.52 -1.52
C LEU A 204 35.09 -1.43 -0.64
N LEU A 205 36.28 -1.37 -1.25
CA LEU A 205 37.48 -0.84 -0.61
C LEU A 205 37.40 0.68 -0.70
N ILE A 206 36.93 1.33 0.36
CA ILE A 206 37.02 2.78 0.49
C ILE A 206 38.48 3.11 0.82
N LEU A 207 39.25 3.54 -0.19
CA LEU A 207 40.52 4.23 0.02
C LEU A 207 40.19 5.69 0.26
N PHE A 208 40.25 6.12 1.53
CA PHE A 208 40.36 7.54 1.86
C PHE A 208 41.73 8.02 1.35
N LEU A 209 41.71 8.95 0.39
CA LEU A 209 42.84 9.82 0.04
C LEU A 209 42.81 11.05 0.94
#